data_AF-A0A925I857-F1
#
_entry.id   AF-A0A925I857-F1
#
_cell.length_a   1.000
_cell.length_b   1.000
_cell.length_c   1.000
_cell.angle_alpha   90.00
_cell.angle_beta   90.00
_cell.angle_gamma   90.00
#
_symmetry.space_group_name_H-M   'P 1'
#
loop_
_entity.id
_entity.type
_entity.pdbx_description
1 polymer ?
#
loop_
_entity_poly.entity_id
_entity_poly.type
_entity_poly.pdbx_seq_one_letter_code
_entity_poly.pdbx_strand_id
1 'polypeptide(L)'
;MLLSITFYNYVLIKYEYDFRKLFDIYLKGIIFCCWVGVFQFLSHKVGFGPGYNYTWIFNKWGLHLGSLFGLRINSIFSEPSQFALVLLPAVFVASHHILMRDFTLLSLRKCILIYVALIMTTSSTGYIGIFVSLILIGINLGRIFDLIVVLLLSVVGAAVLYSWVPDFKSRIDSSINLWTIDNYTIEDINTSSFVLFNNSHVAWENISEHPLTGSGLGSFPLAYEKYSLTKEEDFLIKKGFDFNAQDGNSLFLRSMAEMGIIGVLFWFVIIGRFFVRKNREDPEDISWLYSSAFLAIIFGYLLRQGNYFLNGFPFFVLAYVALHQKFKEGKGVKEEEVVEE
;
A
#
# COMPACT_ATOMS: atom_id res chain seq x y z
N MET A 1 -12.32 6.50 15.37
CA MET A 1 -11.82 5.12 15.52
C MET A 1 -12.95 4.10 15.68
N LEU A 2 -13.66 4.08 16.81
CA LEU A 2 -14.67 3.04 17.12
C LEU A 2 -15.73 2.89 16.02
N LEU A 3 -16.29 3.99 15.53
CA LEU A 3 -17.30 3.97 14.46
C LEU A 3 -16.83 3.22 13.20
N SER A 4 -15.59 3.44 12.75
CA SER A 4 -15.07 2.80 11.54
C SER A 4 -14.87 1.29 11.74
N ILE A 5 -14.29 0.90 12.89
CA ILE A 5 -14.09 -0.51 13.24
C ILE A 5 -15.45 -1.22 13.37
N THR A 6 -16.40 -0.63 14.09
CA THR A 6 -17.75 -1.18 14.26
C THR A 6 -18.49 -1.27 12.93
N PHE A 7 -18.36 -0.27 12.06
CA PHE A 7 -18.95 -0.31 10.71
C PHE A 7 -18.41 -1.48 9.89
N TYR A 8 -17.09 -1.65 9.80
CA TYR A 8 -16.52 -2.75 9.02
C TYR A 8 -16.77 -4.12 9.64
N ASN A 9 -16.81 -4.21 10.97
CA ASN A 9 -17.25 -5.43 11.65
C ASN A 9 -18.71 -5.76 11.33
N TYR A 10 -19.60 -4.76 11.32
CA TYR A 10 -20.99 -4.95 10.91
C TYR A 10 -21.10 -5.39 9.45
N VAL A 11 -20.27 -4.86 8.54
CA VAL A 11 -20.21 -5.33 7.15
C VAL A 11 -19.85 -6.82 7.08
N LEU A 12 -18.83 -7.27 7.82
CA LEU A 12 -18.46 -8.69 7.85
C LEU A 12 -19.61 -9.56 8.37
N ILE A 13 -20.26 -9.15 9.45
CA ILE A 13 -21.41 -9.88 10.04
C ILE A 13 -22.59 -9.92 9.07
N LYS A 14 -22.92 -8.78 8.44
CA LYS A 14 -24.06 -8.66 7.50
C LYS A 14 -23.90 -9.56 6.28
N TYR A 15 -22.66 -9.77 5.84
CA TYR A 15 -22.34 -10.70 4.74
C TYR A 15 -22.01 -12.11 5.24
N GLU A 16 -22.29 -12.41 6.52
CA GLU A 16 -22.08 -13.72 7.13
C GLU A 16 -20.64 -14.25 6.97
N TYR A 17 -19.67 -13.34 6.88
CA TYR A 17 -18.27 -13.65 6.59
C TYR A 17 -18.04 -14.36 5.24
N ASP A 18 -18.90 -14.11 4.25
CA ASP A 18 -18.69 -14.52 2.86
C ASP A 18 -17.57 -13.68 2.22
N PHE A 19 -16.33 -14.14 2.43
CA PHE A 19 -15.14 -13.47 1.94
C PHE A 19 -15.08 -13.41 0.41
N ARG A 20 -15.64 -14.39 -0.30
CA ARG A 20 -15.68 -14.39 -1.75
C ARG A 20 -16.53 -13.24 -2.27
N LYS A 21 -17.76 -13.11 -1.76
CA LYS A 21 -18.67 -12.03 -2.14
C LYS A 21 -18.13 -10.65 -1.75
N LEU A 22 -17.57 -10.52 -0.55
CA LEU A 22 -16.96 -9.27 -0.10
C LEU A 22 -15.77 -8.87 -0.98
N PHE A 23 -14.92 -9.83 -1.33
CA PHE A 23 -13.76 -9.57 -2.18
C PHE A 23 -14.16 -9.29 -3.63
N ASP A 24 -15.19 -9.95 -4.16
CA ASP A 24 -15.74 -9.66 -5.48
C ASP A 24 -16.30 -8.22 -5.56
N ILE A 25 -17.02 -7.76 -4.54
CA ILE A 25 -17.45 -6.35 -4.43
C ILE A 25 -16.25 -5.41 -4.46
N TYR A 26 -15.20 -5.74 -3.70
CA TYR A 26 -13.96 -4.98 -3.71
C TYR A 26 -13.32 -4.96 -5.12
N LEU A 27 -13.17 -6.11 -5.79
CA LEU A 27 -12.59 -6.21 -7.13
C LEU A 27 -13.41 -5.41 -8.16
N LYS A 28 -14.75 -5.46 -8.10
CA LYS A 28 -15.62 -4.64 -8.95
C LYS A 28 -15.35 -3.15 -8.75
N GLY A 29 -15.22 -2.70 -7.51
CA GLY A 29 -14.83 -1.32 -7.17
C GLY A 29 -13.44 -0.95 -7.72
N ILE A 30 -12.47 -1.85 -7.62
CA ILE A 30 -11.12 -1.65 -8.18
C ILE A 30 -11.16 -1.51 -9.70
N ILE A 31 -11.86 -2.40 -10.41
CA ILE A 31 -11.96 -2.35 -11.87
C ILE A 31 -12.62 -1.05 -12.33
N PHE A 32 -13.65 -0.59 -11.61
CA PHE A 32 -14.23 0.73 -11.84
C PHE A 32 -13.19 1.85 -11.66
N CYS A 33 -12.42 1.85 -10.57
CA CYS A 33 -11.38 2.83 -10.33
C CYS A 33 -10.27 2.81 -11.40
N CYS A 34 -9.89 1.63 -11.89
CA CYS A 34 -8.94 1.49 -13.00
C CYS A 34 -9.47 2.12 -14.29
N TRP A 35 -10.74 1.90 -14.62
CA TRP A 35 -11.35 2.53 -15.79
C TRP A 35 -11.40 4.05 -15.67
N VAL A 36 -11.80 4.57 -14.50
CA VAL A 36 -11.75 6.01 -14.23
C VAL A 36 -10.33 6.56 -14.39
N GLY A 37 -9.32 5.84 -13.89
CA GLY A 37 -7.92 6.24 -14.04
C GLY A 37 -7.42 6.23 -15.49
N VAL A 38 -7.79 5.22 -16.28
CA VAL A 38 -7.47 5.19 -17.72
C VAL A 38 -8.17 6.33 -18.45
N PHE A 39 -9.46 6.57 -18.16
CA PHE A 39 -10.21 7.71 -18.70
C PHE A 39 -9.56 9.04 -18.32
N GLN A 40 -9.09 9.18 -17.08
CA GLN A 40 -8.35 10.35 -16.59
C GLN A 40 -7.14 10.64 -17.47
N PHE A 41 -6.36 9.62 -17.78
CA PHE A 41 -5.19 9.78 -18.64
C PHE A 41 -5.53 10.12 -20.09
N LEU A 42 -6.49 9.42 -20.68
CA LEU A 42 -6.91 9.69 -22.06
C LEU A 42 -7.47 11.10 -22.20
N SER A 43 -8.27 11.55 -21.23
CA SER A 43 -8.79 12.91 -21.15
C SER A 43 -7.66 13.94 -21.13
N HIS A 44 -6.59 13.67 -20.39
CA HIS A 44 -5.42 14.54 -20.36
C HIS A 44 -4.72 14.63 -21.72
N LYS A 45 -4.60 13.50 -22.45
CA LYS A 45 -3.98 13.48 -23.78
C LYS A 45 -4.77 14.24 -24.83
N VAL A 46 -6.11 14.26 -24.74
CA VAL A 46 -6.97 14.99 -25.69
C VAL A 46 -7.32 16.41 -25.21
N GLY A 47 -6.82 16.85 -24.05
CA GLY A 47 -7.08 18.18 -23.51
C GLY A 47 -8.48 18.36 -22.89
N PHE A 48 -9.22 17.29 -22.60
CA PHE A 48 -10.55 17.36 -21.98
C PHE A 48 -10.46 17.63 -20.47
N GLY A 49 -10.33 18.91 -20.10
CA GLY A 49 -10.15 19.40 -18.72
C GLY A 49 -10.97 18.69 -17.65
N PRO A 50 -12.31 18.64 -17.77
CA PRO A 50 -13.18 18.01 -16.76
C PRO A 50 -12.91 16.51 -16.56
N GLY A 51 -12.36 15.81 -17.55
CA GLY A 51 -12.10 14.38 -17.50
C GLY A 51 -10.81 13.99 -16.79
N TYR A 52 -9.86 14.92 -16.60
CA TYR A 52 -8.59 14.64 -15.94
C TYR A 52 -8.31 15.50 -14.70
N ASN A 53 -8.96 16.64 -14.57
CA ASN A 53 -8.92 17.48 -13.38
C ASN A 53 -10.26 17.38 -12.65
N TYR A 54 -10.29 16.75 -11.48
CA TYR A 54 -11.52 16.52 -10.73
C TYR A 54 -11.79 17.55 -9.63
N THR A 55 -11.06 18.67 -9.61
CA THR A 55 -11.28 19.74 -8.61
C THR A 55 -12.67 20.36 -8.67
N TRP A 56 -13.38 20.22 -9.79
CA TRP A 56 -14.77 20.66 -9.95
C TRP A 56 -15.79 19.79 -9.19
N ILE A 57 -15.42 18.57 -8.77
CA ILE A 57 -16.23 17.71 -7.91
C ILE A 57 -15.60 17.59 -6.51
N PHE A 58 -14.27 17.45 -6.43
CA PHE A 58 -13.57 17.13 -5.20
C PHE A 58 -12.45 18.12 -4.86
N ASN A 59 -12.54 18.75 -3.68
CA ASN A 59 -11.71 19.89 -3.24
C ASN A 59 -10.19 19.60 -3.04
N LYS A 60 -9.72 18.37 -3.27
CA LYS A 60 -8.31 17.93 -3.11
C LYS A 60 -7.81 16.98 -4.20
N TRP A 61 -8.60 16.74 -5.25
CA TRP A 61 -8.26 15.80 -6.32
C TRP A 61 -7.67 16.56 -7.51
N GLY A 62 -6.60 17.30 -7.20
CA GLY A 62 -5.85 18.09 -8.15
C GLY A 62 -5.10 17.25 -9.18
N LEU A 63 -4.57 17.95 -10.17
CA LEU A 63 -3.74 17.39 -11.22
C LEU A 63 -2.35 17.04 -10.69
N HIS A 64 -1.93 15.79 -10.87
CA HIS A 64 -0.58 15.34 -10.50
C HIS A 64 0.31 15.24 -11.74
N LEU A 65 0.93 16.35 -12.11
CA LEU A 65 1.84 16.43 -13.26
C LEU A 65 3.24 15.90 -12.93
N GLY A 66 3.92 15.44 -13.97
CA GLY A 66 5.29 14.93 -13.91
C GLY A 66 5.32 13.41 -13.75
N SER A 67 5.84 12.71 -14.75
CA SER A 67 6.17 11.28 -14.76
C SER A 67 6.67 10.87 -16.15
N LEU A 68 6.92 9.58 -16.36
CA LEU A 68 7.19 8.99 -17.68
C LEU A 68 6.13 9.34 -18.75
N PHE A 69 4.87 9.56 -18.35
CA PHE A 69 3.76 9.81 -19.28
C PHE A 69 3.15 11.22 -19.18
N GLY A 70 3.75 12.11 -18.39
CA GLY A 70 3.32 13.49 -18.17
C GLY A 70 2.24 13.68 -17.09
N LEU A 71 1.41 12.66 -16.85
CA LEU A 71 0.39 12.63 -15.79
C LEU A 71 0.59 11.40 -14.91
N ARG A 72 0.36 11.57 -13.61
CA ARG A 72 0.22 10.49 -12.62
C ARG A 72 -1.25 10.32 -12.31
N ILE A 73 -1.83 9.16 -12.62
CA ILE A 73 -3.26 8.97 -12.36
C ILE A 73 -3.52 8.70 -10.88
N ASN A 74 -4.58 9.31 -10.37
CA ASN A 74 -5.09 9.12 -9.01
C ASN A 74 -6.54 8.63 -9.00
N SER A 75 -7.22 8.55 -10.16
CA SER A 75 -8.60 8.10 -10.27
C SER A 75 -9.50 8.89 -9.30
N ILE A 76 -10.30 8.21 -8.47
CA ILE A 76 -11.15 8.83 -7.44
C ILE A 76 -10.43 9.01 -6.09
N PHE A 77 -9.11 8.90 -6.02
CA PHE A 77 -8.30 9.09 -4.80
C PHE A 77 -7.57 10.43 -4.83
N SER A 78 -7.23 10.99 -3.67
CA SER A 78 -6.59 12.32 -3.63
C SER A 78 -5.16 12.29 -4.15
N GLU A 79 -4.49 11.14 -4.10
CA GLU A 79 -3.10 10.97 -4.54
C GLU A 79 -2.87 9.68 -5.35
N PRO A 80 -1.91 9.68 -6.30
CA PRO A 80 -1.52 8.47 -7.02
C PRO A 80 -1.00 7.34 -6.11
N SER A 81 -0.35 7.71 -5.00
CA SER A 81 0.14 6.78 -3.97
C SER A 81 -0.99 6.01 -3.30
N GLN A 82 -2.09 6.70 -2.96
CA GLN A 82 -3.27 6.10 -2.36
C GLN A 82 -4.00 5.20 -3.35
N PHE A 83 -4.11 5.61 -4.61
CA PHE A 83 -4.69 4.74 -5.63
C PHE A 83 -3.88 3.46 -5.79
N ALA A 84 -2.54 3.57 -5.91
CA ALA A 84 -1.65 2.42 -5.97
C ALA A 84 -1.78 1.50 -4.73
N LEU A 85 -1.93 2.09 -3.54
CA LEU A 85 -2.10 1.34 -2.29
C LEU A 85 -3.40 0.53 -2.25
N VAL A 86 -4.50 1.11 -2.72
CA VAL A 86 -5.80 0.44 -2.75
C VAL A 86 -5.85 -0.65 -3.82
N LEU A 87 -5.02 -0.57 -4.87
CA LEU A 87 -4.90 -1.63 -5.87
C LEU A 87 -4.21 -2.91 -5.34
N LEU A 88 -3.45 -2.86 -4.24
CA LEU A 88 -2.54 -3.94 -3.86
C LEU A 88 -3.17 -5.33 -3.71
N PRO A 89 -4.33 -5.50 -3.07
CA PRO A 89 -4.99 -6.81 -3.02
C PRO A 89 -5.36 -7.35 -4.41
N ALA A 90 -5.73 -6.48 -5.34
CA ALA A 90 -6.06 -6.87 -6.71
C ALA A 90 -4.79 -7.14 -7.54
N VAL A 91 -3.70 -6.41 -7.27
CA VAL A 91 -2.37 -6.67 -7.85
C VAL A 91 -1.85 -8.03 -7.42
N PHE A 92 -2.04 -8.43 -6.16
CA PHE A 92 -1.68 -9.77 -5.70
C PHE A 92 -2.40 -10.86 -6.51
N VAL A 93 -3.73 -10.77 -6.63
CA VAL A 93 -4.52 -11.76 -7.38
C VAL A 93 -4.16 -11.74 -8.87
N ALA A 94 -3.99 -10.57 -9.47
CA ALA A 94 -3.56 -10.44 -10.86
C ALA A 94 -2.16 -11.05 -11.08
N SER A 95 -1.23 -10.85 -10.15
CA SER A 95 0.12 -11.44 -10.18
C SER A 95 0.04 -12.97 -10.15
N HIS A 96 -0.78 -13.51 -9.23
CA HIS A 96 -0.99 -14.94 -9.09
C HIS A 96 -1.52 -15.55 -10.39
N HIS A 97 -2.59 -14.96 -10.92
CA HIS A 97 -3.22 -15.42 -12.17
C HIS A 97 -2.28 -15.41 -13.37
N ILE A 98 -1.46 -14.37 -13.52
CA ILE A 98 -0.51 -14.29 -14.64
C ILE A 98 0.57 -15.37 -14.51
N LEU A 99 1.06 -15.62 -13.30
CA LEU A 99 2.14 -16.59 -13.05
C LEU A 99 1.66 -18.03 -13.11
N MET A 100 0.48 -18.32 -12.57
CA MET A 100 -0.06 -19.67 -12.44
C MET A 100 -1.03 -20.03 -13.57
N ARG A 101 -1.46 -19.04 -14.36
CA ARG A 101 -2.45 -19.17 -15.44
C ARG A 101 -3.80 -19.70 -14.96
N ASP A 102 -4.16 -19.40 -13.72
CA ASP A 102 -5.49 -19.60 -13.15
C ASP A 102 -6.27 -18.29 -13.21
N PHE A 103 -7.53 -18.30 -13.65
CA PHE A 103 -8.33 -17.07 -13.85
C PHE A 103 -9.58 -17.03 -12.96
N THR A 104 -9.54 -17.71 -11.82
CA THR A 104 -10.68 -17.97 -10.93
C THR A 104 -11.38 -16.70 -10.44
N LEU A 105 -10.63 -15.64 -10.11
CA LEU A 105 -11.18 -14.39 -9.57
C LEU A 105 -11.22 -13.22 -10.57
N LEU A 106 -10.43 -13.27 -11.65
CA LEU A 106 -10.18 -12.16 -12.56
C LEU A 106 -9.79 -12.72 -13.92
N SER A 107 -10.40 -12.22 -14.99
CA SER A 107 -9.98 -12.52 -16.35
C SER A 107 -8.68 -11.78 -16.73
N LEU A 108 -7.95 -12.31 -17.71
CA LEU A 108 -6.69 -11.72 -18.19
C LEU A 108 -6.82 -10.23 -18.54
N ARG A 109 -7.94 -9.82 -19.16
CA ARG A 109 -8.21 -8.41 -19.50
C ARG A 109 -8.26 -7.52 -18.26
N LYS A 110 -8.89 -8.00 -17.18
CA LYS A 110 -8.96 -7.29 -15.90
C LYS A 110 -7.57 -7.21 -15.24
N CYS A 111 -6.78 -8.28 -15.30
CA CYS A 111 -5.40 -8.27 -14.81
C CYS A 111 -4.55 -7.22 -15.53
N ILE A 112 -4.59 -7.18 -16.86
CA ILE A 112 -3.88 -6.19 -17.67
C ILE A 112 -4.33 -4.77 -17.30
N LEU A 113 -5.63 -4.54 -17.17
CA LEU A 113 -6.17 -3.24 -16.77
C LEU A 113 -5.64 -2.77 -15.40
N ILE A 114 -5.58 -3.67 -14.41
CA ILE A 114 -5.02 -3.36 -13.08
C ILE A 114 -3.56 -2.94 -13.19
N TYR A 115 -2.73 -3.67 -13.94
CA TYR A 115 -1.32 -3.31 -14.11
C TYR A 115 -1.12 -2.02 -14.89
N VAL A 116 -1.90 -1.79 -15.96
CA VAL A 116 -1.87 -0.53 -16.70
C VAL A 116 -2.17 0.63 -15.76
N ALA A 117 -3.26 0.55 -14.99
CA ALA A 117 -3.60 1.59 -14.01
C ALA A 117 -2.49 1.77 -12.95
N LEU A 118 -1.94 0.68 -12.42
CA LEU A 118 -0.86 0.72 -11.43
C LEU A 118 0.39 1.42 -11.98
N ILE A 119 0.85 1.05 -13.18
CA ILE A 119 2.03 1.65 -13.83
C ILE A 119 1.80 3.14 -14.06
N MET A 120 0.60 3.53 -14.48
CA MET A 120 0.24 4.92 -14.74
C MET A 120 0.16 5.78 -13.47
N THR A 121 0.04 5.17 -12.28
CA THR A 121 0.18 5.93 -11.01
C THR A 121 1.60 6.44 -10.81
N THR A 122 2.60 5.79 -11.42
CA THR A 122 4.05 6.06 -11.24
C THR A 122 4.40 6.27 -9.77
N SER A 123 3.88 5.37 -8.91
CA SER A 123 4.05 5.43 -7.46
C SER A 123 5.01 4.34 -6.99
N SER A 124 5.97 4.71 -6.14
CA SER A 124 6.84 3.73 -5.48
C SER A 124 6.06 2.72 -4.64
N THR A 125 4.92 3.13 -4.06
CA THR A 125 4.01 2.22 -3.33
C THR A 125 3.48 1.10 -4.22
N GLY A 126 3.25 1.37 -5.50
CA GLY A 126 2.81 0.35 -6.45
C GLY A 126 3.89 -0.70 -6.72
N TYR A 127 5.14 -0.28 -6.88
CA TYR A 127 6.27 -1.20 -7.07
C TYR A 127 6.53 -2.07 -5.84
N ILE A 128 6.46 -1.49 -4.63
CA ILE A 128 6.51 -2.23 -3.36
C ILE A 128 5.40 -3.29 -3.33
N GLY A 129 4.20 -2.94 -3.76
CA GLY A 129 3.07 -3.84 -3.85
C GLY A 129 3.27 -5.06 -4.75
N ILE A 130 3.86 -4.87 -5.93
CA ILE A 130 4.24 -5.97 -6.83
C ILE A 130 5.26 -6.86 -6.13
N PHE A 131 6.31 -6.27 -5.54
CA PHE A 131 7.36 -7.02 -4.86
C PHE A 131 6.82 -7.86 -3.69
N VAL A 132 5.99 -7.27 -2.83
CA VAL A 132 5.29 -7.98 -1.74
C VAL A 132 4.42 -9.11 -2.30
N SER A 133 3.70 -8.86 -3.39
CA SER A 133 2.84 -9.89 -4.01
C SER A 133 3.65 -11.11 -4.47
N LEU A 134 4.80 -10.88 -5.13
CA LEU A 134 5.68 -11.96 -5.57
C LEU A 134 6.27 -12.75 -4.39
N ILE A 135 6.64 -12.06 -3.30
CA ILE A 135 7.09 -12.72 -2.06
C ILE A 135 6.00 -13.63 -1.50
N LEU A 136 4.77 -13.13 -1.36
CA LEU A 136 3.66 -13.89 -0.81
C LEU A 136 3.30 -15.10 -1.67
N ILE A 137 3.37 -14.97 -3.00
CA ILE A 137 3.18 -16.10 -3.93
C ILE A 137 4.28 -17.15 -3.73
N GLY A 138 5.56 -16.74 -3.72
CA GLY A 138 6.68 -17.67 -3.53
C GLY A 138 6.63 -18.41 -2.20
N ILE A 139 6.25 -17.73 -1.11
CA ILE A 139 6.03 -18.34 0.21
C ILE A 139 4.93 -19.40 0.14
N ASN A 140 3.76 -19.08 -0.43
CA ASN A 140 2.62 -20.01 -0.47
C ASN A 140 2.85 -21.21 -1.39
N LEU A 141 3.57 -21.02 -2.50
CA LEU A 141 3.89 -22.12 -3.43
C LEU A 141 5.10 -22.95 -2.95
N GLY A 142 5.79 -22.54 -1.90
CA GLY A 142 7.01 -23.18 -1.41
C GLY A 142 8.19 -23.05 -2.39
N ARG A 143 8.17 -22.04 -3.26
CA ARG A 143 9.20 -21.77 -4.27
C ARG A 143 10.15 -20.67 -3.78
N ILE A 144 10.80 -20.92 -2.66
CA ILE A 144 11.65 -19.90 -2.02
C ILE A 144 12.87 -19.53 -2.88
N PHE A 145 13.37 -20.46 -3.71
CA PHE A 145 14.45 -20.16 -4.66
C PHE A 145 14.00 -19.22 -5.78
N ASP A 146 12.72 -19.22 -6.17
CA ASP A 146 12.19 -18.24 -7.11
C ASP A 146 12.23 -16.83 -6.52
N LEU A 147 12.19 -16.69 -5.18
CA LEU A 147 12.37 -15.38 -4.52
C LEU A 147 13.77 -14.82 -4.73
N ILE A 148 14.79 -15.66 -4.84
CA ILE A 148 16.16 -15.23 -5.15
C ILE A 148 16.19 -14.67 -6.58
N VAL A 149 15.54 -15.36 -7.52
CA VAL A 149 15.40 -14.87 -8.90
C VAL A 149 14.64 -13.55 -8.94
N VAL A 150 13.53 -13.43 -8.22
CA VAL A 150 12.76 -12.18 -8.12
C VAL A 150 13.61 -11.05 -7.53
N LEU A 151 14.41 -11.33 -6.49
CA LEU A 151 15.31 -10.35 -5.89
C LEU A 151 16.39 -9.90 -6.89
N LEU A 152 17.03 -10.83 -7.58
CA LEU A 152 18.03 -10.52 -8.62
C LEU A 152 17.43 -9.69 -9.75
N LEU A 153 16.26 -10.08 -10.25
CA LEU A 153 15.54 -9.31 -11.28
C LEU A 153 15.14 -7.92 -10.78
N SER A 154 14.77 -7.79 -9.50
CA SER A 154 14.44 -6.50 -8.88
C SER A 154 15.67 -5.60 -8.79
N VAL A 155 16.85 -6.16 -8.46
CA VAL A 155 18.12 -5.41 -8.43
C VAL A 155 18.52 -4.95 -9.83
N VAL A 156 18.43 -5.83 -10.83
CA VAL A 156 18.70 -5.47 -12.24
C VAL A 156 17.70 -4.41 -12.71
N GLY A 157 16.42 -4.58 -12.42
CA GLY A 157 15.37 -3.61 -12.73
C GLY A 157 15.64 -2.25 -12.08
N ALA A 158 16.04 -2.23 -10.80
CA ALA A 158 16.41 -1.00 -10.10
C ALA A 158 17.63 -0.32 -10.72
N ALA A 159 18.65 -1.07 -11.14
CA ALA A 159 19.82 -0.51 -11.83
C ALA A 159 19.44 0.12 -13.19
N VAL A 160 18.54 -0.52 -13.94
CA VAL A 160 17.97 0.05 -15.18
C VAL A 160 17.18 1.31 -14.86
N LEU A 161 16.25 1.28 -13.92
CA LEU A 161 15.45 2.45 -13.55
C LEU A 161 16.32 3.62 -13.07
N TYR A 162 17.37 3.35 -12.31
CA TYR A 162 18.35 4.35 -11.87
C TYR A 162 19.06 5.03 -13.05
N SER A 163 19.35 4.27 -14.11
CA SER A 163 20.05 4.80 -15.29
C SER A 163 19.13 5.60 -16.22
N TRP A 164 17.84 5.24 -16.29
CA TRP A 164 16.93 5.73 -17.33
C TRP A 164 15.77 6.60 -16.83
N VAL A 165 15.46 6.59 -15.53
CA VAL A 165 14.31 7.32 -14.95
C VAL A 165 14.82 8.37 -13.95
N PRO A 166 14.85 9.67 -14.35
CA PRO A 166 15.36 10.74 -13.49
C PRO A 166 14.70 10.83 -12.12
N ASP A 167 13.37 10.63 -12.03
CA ASP A 167 12.65 10.64 -10.74
C ASP A 167 13.09 9.48 -9.83
N PHE A 168 13.37 8.30 -10.40
CA PHE A 168 13.87 7.16 -9.64
C PHE A 168 15.29 7.41 -9.15
N LYS A 169 16.17 7.91 -10.03
CA LYS A 169 17.53 8.32 -9.67
C LYS A 169 17.53 9.33 -8.52
N SER A 170 16.77 10.42 -8.66
CA SER A 170 16.65 11.46 -7.63
C SER A 170 16.20 10.89 -6.28
N ARG A 171 15.25 9.93 -6.25
CA ARG A 171 14.81 9.27 -5.00
C ARG A 171 15.92 8.43 -4.36
N ILE A 172 16.69 7.70 -5.16
CA ILE A 172 17.82 6.88 -4.66
C ILE A 172 18.92 7.79 -4.14
N ASP A 173 19.35 8.79 -4.91
CA ASP A 173 20.39 9.75 -4.53
C ASP A 173 20.00 10.50 -3.25
N SER A 174 18.74 10.97 -3.18
CA SER A 174 18.18 11.60 -1.98
C SER A 174 18.22 10.67 -0.77
N SER A 175 17.90 9.38 -0.96
CA SER A 175 17.92 8.43 0.16
C SER A 175 19.36 8.18 0.63
N ILE A 176 20.31 8.01 -0.28
CA ILE A 176 21.72 7.84 0.10
C ILE A 176 22.24 9.08 0.85
N ASN A 177 21.94 10.28 0.35
CA ASN A 177 22.38 11.52 0.98
C ASN A 177 21.80 11.71 2.39
N LEU A 178 20.51 11.40 2.58
CA LEU A 178 19.84 11.56 3.88
C LEU A 178 20.25 10.50 4.90
N TRP A 179 20.33 9.23 4.50
CA TRP A 179 20.50 8.12 5.43
C TRP A 179 21.96 7.76 5.72
N THR A 180 22.90 8.19 4.87
CA THR A 180 24.31 7.77 4.97
C THR A 180 25.27 8.94 5.11
N ILE A 181 25.00 10.05 4.43
CA ILE A 181 25.95 11.18 4.32
C ILE A 181 25.58 12.31 5.30
N ASP A 182 24.42 12.22 5.97
CA ASP A 182 23.86 13.27 6.84
C ASP A 182 23.88 14.65 6.18
N ASN A 183 23.73 14.68 4.85
CA ASN A 183 23.73 15.93 4.10
C ASN A 183 22.28 16.40 3.93
N TYR A 184 21.91 17.37 4.77
CA TYR A 184 20.61 18.04 4.76
C TYR A 184 20.61 19.34 3.94
N THR A 185 21.68 19.66 3.22
CA THR A 185 21.74 20.85 2.35
C THR A 185 21.07 20.54 1.00
N ILE A 186 19.92 21.20 0.74
CA ILE A 186 18.87 20.71 -0.16
C ILE A 186 18.56 21.73 -1.26
N GLU A 187 19.15 21.58 -2.45
CA GLU A 187 18.52 22.09 -3.68
C GLU A 187 17.72 20.99 -4.39
N ASP A 188 18.16 19.71 -4.32
CA ASP A 188 17.65 18.61 -5.16
C ASP A 188 17.04 17.39 -4.43
N ILE A 189 16.72 17.48 -3.12
CA ILE A 189 16.15 16.32 -2.39
C ILE A 189 14.68 16.07 -2.77
N ASN A 190 14.38 14.80 -3.06
CA ASN A 190 13.02 14.32 -3.31
C ASN A 190 12.15 14.41 -2.06
N THR A 191 11.02 15.11 -2.16
CA THR A 191 10.05 15.33 -1.07
C THR A 191 9.61 14.03 -0.39
N SER A 192 9.31 12.99 -1.15
CA SER A 192 8.83 11.74 -0.57
C SER A 192 9.93 10.98 0.18
N SER A 193 11.19 11.08 -0.24
CA SER A 193 12.31 10.46 0.46
C SER A 193 12.59 11.18 1.78
N PHE A 194 12.57 12.53 1.75
CA PHE A 194 12.72 13.34 2.96
C PHE A 194 11.60 13.10 3.97
N VAL A 195 10.34 13.07 3.54
CA VAL A 195 9.20 12.80 4.44
C VAL A 195 9.33 11.46 5.14
N LEU A 196 9.78 10.41 4.44
CA LEU A 196 9.98 9.10 5.07
C LEU A 196 11.15 9.13 6.07
N PHE A 197 12.26 9.78 5.70
CA PHE A 197 13.43 9.95 6.58
C PHE A 197 13.05 10.71 7.86
N ASN A 198 12.47 11.90 7.73
CA ASN A 198 12.10 12.74 8.86
C ASN A 198 11.11 12.03 9.80
N ASN A 199 10.07 11.36 9.27
CA ASN A 199 9.15 10.60 10.11
C ASN A 199 9.82 9.40 10.79
N SER A 200 10.86 8.82 10.18
CA SER A 200 11.63 7.75 10.80
C SER A 200 12.47 8.28 11.96
N HIS A 201 13.13 9.42 11.76
CA HIS A 201 13.85 10.14 12.82
C HIS A 201 12.91 10.49 13.99
N VAL A 202 11.76 11.13 13.71
CA VAL A 202 10.74 11.45 14.73
C VAL A 202 10.32 10.23 15.53
N ALA A 203 10.02 9.12 14.84
CA ALA A 203 9.59 7.91 15.51
C ALA A 203 10.71 7.27 16.35
N TRP A 204 11.95 7.36 15.87
CA TRP A 204 13.14 6.85 16.57
C TRP A 204 13.45 7.64 17.85
N GLU A 205 13.45 8.96 17.78
CA GLU A 205 13.64 9.81 18.97
C GLU A 205 12.52 9.56 20.00
N ASN A 206 11.28 9.48 19.54
CA ASN A 206 10.14 9.28 20.43
C ASN A 206 10.14 7.88 21.10
N ILE A 207 10.49 6.80 20.39
CA ILE A 207 10.61 5.48 21.01
C ILE A 207 11.84 5.38 21.92
N SER A 208 12.90 6.14 21.65
CA SER A 208 14.08 6.19 22.53
C SER A 208 13.73 6.80 23.89
N GLU A 209 12.87 7.81 23.94
CA GLU A 209 12.33 8.36 25.20
C GLU A 209 11.21 7.50 25.82
N HIS A 210 10.39 6.85 25.00
CA HIS A 210 9.21 6.09 25.44
C HIS A 210 9.18 4.65 24.86
N PRO A 211 10.12 3.78 25.25
CA PRO A 211 10.38 2.52 24.53
C PRO A 211 9.24 1.50 24.58
N LEU A 212 8.54 1.40 25.71
CA LEU A 212 7.54 0.35 25.90
C LEU A 212 6.21 0.69 25.22
N THR A 213 5.63 1.83 25.59
CA THR A 213 4.26 2.21 25.24
C THR A 213 4.17 3.36 24.26
N GLY A 214 5.30 3.95 23.83
CA GLY A 214 5.29 5.18 23.07
C GLY A 214 4.68 6.33 23.88
N SER A 215 4.29 7.39 23.17
CA SER A 215 3.66 8.58 23.77
C SER A 215 2.13 8.57 23.76
N GLY A 216 1.50 7.46 23.36
CA GLY A 216 0.04 7.24 23.38
C GLY A 216 -0.61 7.27 22.00
N LEU A 217 -1.73 6.57 21.83
CA LEU A 217 -2.45 6.54 20.56
C LEU A 217 -2.91 7.93 20.12
N GLY A 218 -2.58 8.32 18.90
CA GLY A 218 -2.85 9.65 18.36
C GLY A 218 -1.79 10.72 18.70
N SER A 219 -0.72 10.38 19.43
CA SER A 219 0.32 11.34 19.84
C SER A 219 1.34 11.67 18.77
N PHE A 220 1.32 11.01 17.60
CA PHE A 220 2.33 11.22 16.55
C PHE A 220 2.55 12.71 16.20
N PRO A 221 1.51 13.56 16.06
CA PRO A 221 1.72 14.97 15.76
C PRO A 221 2.54 15.70 16.84
N LEU A 222 2.42 15.32 18.12
CA LEU A 222 3.20 15.90 19.22
C LEU A 222 4.67 15.45 19.14
N ALA A 223 4.91 14.18 18.79
CA ALA A 223 6.27 13.68 18.54
C ALA A 223 6.90 14.39 17.34
N TYR A 224 6.14 14.56 16.25
CA TYR A 224 6.58 15.31 15.08
C TYR A 224 6.89 16.76 15.45
N GLU A 225 6.03 17.40 16.26
CA GLU A 225 6.29 18.74 16.75
C GLU A 225 7.58 18.83 17.57
N LYS A 226 7.91 17.80 18.35
CA LYS A 226 9.09 17.82 19.21
C LYS A 226 10.40 17.51 18.47
N TYR A 227 10.39 16.55 17.55
CA TYR A 227 11.60 15.97 16.95
C TYR A 227 11.75 16.20 15.45
N SER A 228 10.80 16.82 14.78
CA SER A 228 10.91 17.00 13.33
C SER A 228 12.10 17.88 12.98
N LEU A 229 12.91 17.39 12.05
CA LEU A 229 14.01 18.13 11.43
C LEU A 229 13.51 19.29 10.58
N THR A 230 12.19 19.42 10.36
CA THR A 230 11.60 20.58 9.67
C THR A 230 11.66 21.88 10.46
N LYS A 231 12.05 21.82 11.74
CA LYS A 231 12.07 22.95 12.67
C LYS A 231 13.44 23.54 12.93
N GLU A 232 14.49 22.76 12.68
CA GLU A 232 15.86 23.24 12.80
C GLU A 232 16.24 23.93 11.47
N GLU A 233 16.61 25.21 11.57
CA GLU A 233 17.00 26.14 10.49
C GLU A 233 15.90 26.97 9.77
N ASP A 234 16.25 28.23 9.49
CA ASP A 234 15.52 29.28 8.73
C ASP A 234 15.15 28.89 7.27
N PHE A 235 15.38 27.64 6.86
CA PHE A 235 15.26 27.15 5.49
C PHE A 235 13.87 26.57 5.15
N LEU A 236 13.16 25.98 6.13
CA LEU A 236 11.98 25.14 5.88
C LEU A 236 10.64 25.90 5.92
N ILE A 237 10.63 27.10 6.52
CA ILE A 237 9.49 28.03 6.53
C ILE A 237 9.07 28.46 5.11
N LYS A 238 9.97 28.39 4.11
CA LYS A 238 9.70 28.78 2.72
C LYS A 238 9.11 27.69 1.81
N LYS A 239 9.19 26.40 2.16
CA LYS A 239 8.74 25.28 1.27
C LYS A 239 7.52 24.49 1.79
N GLY A 240 7.06 24.69 3.03
CA GLY A 240 5.80 24.11 3.53
C GLY A 240 5.79 22.58 3.63
N PHE A 241 6.84 21.99 4.20
CA PHE A 241 7.04 20.53 4.28
C PHE A 241 6.33 19.81 5.44
N ASP A 242 5.17 20.28 5.91
CA ASP A 242 4.37 19.59 6.95
C ASP A 242 3.60 18.37 6.41
N PHE A 243 4.08 17.76 5.33
CA PHE A 243 3.46 16.59 4.73
C PHE A 243 3.54 15.39 5.69
N ASN A 244 2.39 14.76 5.94
CA ASN A 244 2.24 13.60 6.82
C ASN A 244 2.64 13.86 8.29
N ALA A 245 2.74 15.11 8.75
CA ALA A 245 2.96 15.43 10.17
C ALA A 245 1.87 14.84 11.09
N GLN A 246 0.68 14.59 10.53
CA GLN A 246 -0.47 14.06 11.27
C GLN A 246 -0.47 12.54 11.42
N ASP A 247 0.28 11.81 10.59
CA ASP A 247 0.17 10.35 10.51
C ASP A 247 1.46 9.59 10.23
N GLY A 248 2.59 10.25 9.94
CA GLY A 248 3.91 9.62 9.89
C GLY A 248 4.26 8.91 8.60
N ASN A 249 3.44 9.03 7.54
CA ASN A 249 3.64 8.42 6.21
C ASN A 249 3.76 6.87 6.19
N SER A 250 3.81 6.21 7.34
CA SER A 250 4.00 4.77 7.51
C SER A 250 3.31 4.36 8.80
N LEU A 251 2.42 3.36 8.72
CA LEU A 251 1.72 2.87 9.90
C LEU A 251 2.69 2.22 10.89
N PHE A 252 3.80 1.66 10.39
CA PHE A 252 4.86 1.12 11.23
C PHE A 252 5.51 2.21 12.07
N LEU A 253 5.98 3.31 11.44
CA LEU A 253 6.61 4.43 12.15
C LEU A 253 5.65 5.09 13.13
N ARG A 254 4.39 5.27 12.71
CA ARG A 254 3.35 5.80 13.59
C ARG A 254 3.12 4.91 14.80
N SER A 255 2.99 3.60 14.60
CA SER A 255 2.77 2.65 15.69
C SER A 255 3.99 2.56 16.61
N MET A 256 5.20 2.69 16.07
CA MET A 256 6.43 2.76 16.85
C MET A 256 6.46 3.99 17.76
N ALA A 257 6.09 5.17 17.25
CA ALA A 257 6.04 6.38 18.06
C ALA A 257 4.88 6.37 19.07
N GLU A 258 3.66 6.06 18.63
CA GLU A 258 2.45 6.16 19.46
C GLU A 258 2.34 5.02 20.49
N MET A 259 2.87 3.83 20.19
CA MET A 259 2.67 2.62 21.00
C MET A 259 3.98 1.88 21.35
N GLY A 260 5.15 2.41 20.97
CA GLY A 260 6.44 1.83 21.31
C GLY A 260 6.64 0.42 20.74
N ILE A 261 7.44 -0.39 21.44
CA ILE A 261 7.69 -1.78 21.06
C ILE A 261 6.41 -2.63 21.11
N ILE A 262 5.44 -2.29 21.96
CA ILE A 262 4.15 -2.98 22.04
C ILE A 262 3.38 -2.84 20.72
N GLY A 263 3.35 -1.64 20.14
CA GLY A 263 2.73 -1.40 18.84
C GLY A 263 3.41 -2.16 17.70
N VAL A 264 4.73 -2.21 17.71
CA VAL A 264 5.52 -2.97 16.72
C VAL A 264 5.23 -4.48 16.84
N LEU A 265 5.28 -5.03 18.06
CA LEU A 265 4.99 -6.43 18.32
C LEU A 265 3.54 -6.80 17.96
N PHE A 266 2.59 -5.90 18.22
CA PHE A 266 1.20 -6.08 17.82
C PHE A 266 1.08 -6.38 16.32
N TRP A 267 1.74 -5.60 15.45
CA TRP A 267 1.70 -5.84 14.01
C TRP A 267 2.37 -7.15 13.59
N PHE A 268 3.51 -7.50 14.19
CA PHE A 268 4.15 -8.79 13.93
C PHE A 268 3.28 -9.97 14.36
N VAL A 269 2.59 -9.87 15.49
CA VAL A 269 1.64 -10.89 15.94
C VAL A 269 0.47 -10.99 14.98
N ILE A 270 -0.13 -9.87 14.56
CA ILE A 270 -1.23 -9.88 13.59
C ILE A 270 -0.80 -10.59 12.30
N ILE A 271 0.33 -10.18 11.71
CA ILE A 271 0.83 -10.74 10.45
C ILE A 271 1.20 -12.22 10.58
N GLY A 272 1.91 -12.60 11.64
CA GLY A 272 2.39 -13.97 11.79
C GLY A 272 1.29 -14.96 12.18
N ARG A 273 0.42 -14.58 13.12
CA ARG A 273 -0.59 -15.47 13.71
C ARG A 273 -1.73 -15.78 12.75
N PHE A 274 -2.21 -14.77 12.03
CA PHE A 274 -3.43 -14.89 11.23
C PHE A 274 -3.19 -15.20 9.75
N PHE A 275 -1.93 -15.45 9.36
CA PHE A 275 -1.64 -15.84 7.99
C PHE A 275 -2.16 -17.25 7.67
N VAL A 276 -3.04 -17.33 6.68
CA VAL A 276 -3.47 -18.61 6.09
C VAL A 276 -2.53 -18.95 4.93
N ARG A 277 -1.84 -20.09 5.04
CA ARG A 277 -0.97 -20.64 4.00
C ARG A 277 -1.75 -21.57 3.08
N LYS A 278 -1.30 -21.69 1.83
CA LYS A 278 -1.87 -22.67 0.88
C LYS A 278 -1.82 -24.08 1.47
N ASN A 279 -2.98 -24.72 1.59
CA ASN A 279 -3.06 -26.12 1.97
C ASN A 279 -2.79 -26.99 0.73
N ARG A 280 -1.83 -27.92 0.82
CA ARG A 280 -1.51 -28.84 -0.29
C ARG A 280 -2.42 -30.07 -0.30
N GLU A 281 -3.01 -30.40 0.84
CA GLU A 281 -3.92 -31.54 0.99
C GLU A 281 -5.34 -31.19 0.55
N ASP A 282 -5.67 -29.90 0.51
CA ASP A 282 -6.96 -29.37 0.09
C ASP A 282 -6.76 -28.27 -0.98
N PRO A 283 -6.49 -28.66 -2.24
CA PRO A 283 -6.18 -27.70 -3.32
C PRO A 283 -7.33 -26.76 -3.66
N GLU A 284 -8.57 -27.18 -3.39
CA GLU A 284 -9.79 -26.38 -3.60
C GLU A 284 -9.92 -25.24 -2.59
N ASP A 285 -9.20 -25.28 -1.46
CA ASP A 285 -9.19 -24.16 -0.52
C ASP A 285 -8.37 -22.98 -1.08
N ILE A 286 -9.06 -21.88 -1.33
CA ILE A 286 -8.51 -20.62 -1.82
C ILE A 286 -8.43 -19.54 -0.73
N SER A 287 -8.61 -19.91 0.55
CA SER A 287 -8.50 -18.97 1.69
C SER A 287 -7.14 -18.27 1.70
N TRP A 288 -6.08 -18.98 1.31
CA TRP A 288 -4.73 -18.42 1.25
C TRP A 288 -4.59 -17.26 0.24
N LEU A 289 -5.39 -17.24 -0.84
CA LEU A 289 -5.40 -16.15 -1.81
C LEU A 289 -5.92 -14.86 -1.17
N TYR A 290 -7.08 -14.94 -0.49
CA TYR A 290 -7.65 -13.79 0.22
C TYR A 290 -6.74 -13.31 1.35
N SER A 291 -6.22 -14.24 2.15
CA SER A 291 -5.25 -13.97 3.23
C SER A 291 -4.05 -13.18 2.71
N SER A 292 -3.47 -13.62 1.60
CA SER A 292 -2.31 -12.96 0.99
C SER A 292 -2.67 -11.61 0.34
N ALA A 293 -3.84 -11.50 -0.27
CA ALA A 293 -4.34 -10.23 -0.81
C ALA A 293 -4.56 -9.17 0.28
N PHE A 294 -5.17 -9.56 1.41
CA PHE A 294 -5.32 -8.68 2.58
C PHE A 294 -3.98 -8.32 3.19
N LEU A 295 -3.05 -9.28 3.26
CA LEU A 295 -1.72 -9.02 3.79
C LEU A 295 -0.92 -8.06 2.89
N ALA A 296 -1.10 -8.10 1.56
CA ALA A 296 -0.45 -7.17 0.64
C ALA A 296 -0.77 -5.69 0.94
N ILE A 297 -2.04 -5.36 1.23
CA ILE A 297 -2.42 -4.00 1.63
C ILE A 297 -1.98 -3.67 3.05
N ILE A 298 -1.98 -4.63 3.98
CA ILE A 298 -1.42 -4.44 5.34
C ILE A 298 0.05 -4.04 5.27
N PHE A 299 0.86 -4.74 4.48
CA PHE A 299 2.25 -4.34 4.24
C PHE A 299 2.35 -2.97 3.57
N GLY A 300 1.49 -2.68 2.59
CA GLY A 300 1.43 -1.36 1.96
C GLY A 300 1.21 -0.23 2.97
N TYR A 301 0.30 -0.40 3.94
CA TYR A 301 0.06 0.58 5.00
C TYR A 301 1.24 0.70 5.95
N LEU A 302 1.76 -0.43 6.43
CA LEU A 302 2.92 -0.45 7.31
C LEU A 302 4.10 0.30 6.71
N LEU A 303 4.33 0.20 5.40
CA LEU A 303 5.47 0.85 4.75
C LEU A 303 5.21 2.28 4.31
N ARG A 304 3.98 2.62 3.86
CA ARG A 304 3.73 3.83 3.06
C ARG A 304 2.44 4.59 3.35
N GLN A 305 1.65 4.21 4.36
CA GLN A 305 0.47 4.97 4.77
C GLN A 305 0.29 4.96 6.29
N GLY A 306 0.37 6.13 6.91
CA GLY A 306 0.30 6.31 8.35
C GLY A 306 -1.10 6.36 8.95
N ASN A 307 -2.12 6.58 8.14
CA ASN A 307 -3.48 6.75 8.64
C ASN A 307 -4.16 5.40 8.95
N TYR A 308 -4.64 5.23 10.19
CA TYR A 308 -5.31 4.01 10.65
C TYR A 308 -6.62 3.66 9.93
N PHE A 309 -7.32 4.63 9.31
CA PHE A 309 -8.70 4.45 8.83
C PHE A 309 -8.89 4.79 7.35
N LEU A 310 -7.86 5.34 6.70
CA LEU A 310 -7.97 5.76 5.31
C LEU A 310 -8.27 4.58 4.39
N ASN A 311 -9.03 4.82 3.32
CA ASN A 311 -9.38 3.86 2.27
C ASN A 311 -9.92 2.50 2.77
N GLY A 312 -10.60 2.52 3.92
CA GLY A 312 -11.21 1.32 4.49
C GLY A 312 -10.23 0.29 5.02
N PHE A 313 -9.00 0.71 5.36
CA PHE A 313 -7.98 -0.17 5.93
C PHE A 313 -8.46 -1.13 7.04
N PRO A 314 -9.32 -0.71 8.01
CA PRO A 314 -9.77 -1.61 9.06
C PRO A 314 -10.54 -2.83 8.53
N PHE A 315 -11.23 -2.72 7.39
CA PHE A 315 -11.87 -3.85 6.74
C PHE A 315 -10.88 -4.98 6.46
N PHE A 316 -9.73 -4.64 5.86
CA PHE A 316 -8.73 -5.64 5.46
C PHE A 316 -8.08 -6.32 6.67
N VAL A 317 -7.82 -5.57 7.75
CA VAL A 317 -7.30 -6.14 9.00
C VAL A 317 -8.31 -7.07 9.65
N LEU A 318 -9.58 -6.64 9.76
CA LEU A 318 -10.64 -7.47 10.35
C LEU A 318 -10.93 -8.71 9.50
N ALA A 319 -10.99 -8.57 8.18
CA ALA A 319 -11.21 -9.67 7.25
C ALA A 319 -10.07 -10.69 7.31
N TYR A 320 -8.82 -10.23 7.42
CA TYR A 320 -7.65 -11.09 7.58
C TYR A 320 -7.72 -11.96 8.86
N VAL A 321 -8.06 -11.33 10.00
CA VAL A 321 -8.23 -12.05 11.27
C VAL A 321 -9.42 -13.02 11.21
N ALA A 322 -10.57 -12.57 10.71
CA ALA A 322 -11.78 -13.39 10.64
C ALA A 322 -11.63 -14.59 9.69
N LEU A 323 -10.94 -14.40 8.56
CA LEU A 323 -10.66 -15.47 7.60
C LEU A 323 -9.84 -16.59 8.23
N HIS A 324 -8.81 -16.25 9.01
CA HIS A 324 -8.03 -17.25 9.75
C HIS A 324 -8.88 -18.05 10.74
N GLN A 325 -9.78 -17.37 11.47
CA GLN A 325 -10.68 -18.03 12.42
C GLN A 325 -11.58 -19.04 11.70
N LYS A 326 -12.21 -18.64 10.58
CA LYS A 326 -13.04 -19.52 9.76
C LYS A 326 -12.27 -20.69 9.16
N PHE A 327 -11.07 -20.44 8.64
CA PHE A 327 -10.20 -21.49 8.14
C PHE A 327 -9.87 -22.54 9.21
N LYS A 328 -9.55 -22.10 10.44
CA LYS A 328 -9.27 -23.01 11.57
C LYS A 328 -10.50 -23.83 12.00
N GLU A 329 -11.71 -23.31 11.79
CA GLU A 329 -12.98 -24.03 12.01
C GLU A 329 -13.30 -25.05 10.89
N GLY A 330 -12.43 -25.21 9.89
CA GLY A 330 -12.70 -26.05 8.71
C GLY A 330 -13.70 -25.42 7.73
N LYS A 331 -13.98 -24.12 7.87
CA LYS A 331 -14.90 -23.34 7.03
C LYS A 331 -14.12 -22.38 6.12
N GLY A 332 -13.03 -22.89 5.53
CA GLY A 332 -12.26 -22.17 4.54
C GLY A 332 -13.07 -21.88 3.27
N VAL A 333 -12.57 -20.97 2.45
CA VAL A 333 -13.20 -20.60 1.19
C VAL A 333 -12.82 -21.60 0.12
N LYS A 334 -13.81 -22.23 -0.52
CA LYS A 334 -13.63 -23.18 -1.60
C LYS A 334 -13.67 -22.50 -2.96
N GLU A 335 -12.87 -23.02 -3.89
CA GLU A 335 -12.96 -22.73 -5.31
C GLU A 335 -14.22 -23.42 -5.85
N GLU A 336 -15.19 -22.64 -6.31
CA GLU A 336 -16.31 -23.19 -7.10
C GLU A 336 -16.02 -22.91 -8.57
N GLU A 337 -16.31 -23.88 -9.45
CA GLU A 337 -16.22 -23.71 -10.90
C GLU A 337 -16.96 -22.44 -11.33
N VAL A 338 -16.23 -21.49 -11.91
CA VAL A 338 -16.84 -20.33 -12.54
C VAL A 338 -17.48 -20.81 -13.83
N VAL A 339 -18.82 -20.91 -13.84
CA VAL A 339 -19.57 -20.97 -15.11
C VAL A 339 -19.35 -19.63 -15.79
N GLU A 340 -18.58 -19.60 -16.87
CA GLU A 340 -18.36 -18.40 -17.68
C GLU A 340 -19.71 -17.89 -18.21
N GLU A 341 -20.13 -16.70 -17.76
CA GLU A 341 -21.16 -15.88 -18.44
C GLU A 341 -20.52 -14.79 -19.30
#